data_AF-A0A662A1C7-F1
#
_entry.id   AF-A0A662A1C7-F1
#
_cell.length_a   1.000
_cell.length_b   1.000
_cell.length_c   1.000
_cell.angle_alpha   90.00
_cell.angle_beta   90.00
_cell.angle_gamma   90.00
#
_symmetry.space_group_name_H-M   'P 1'
#
loop_
_entity.id
_entity.type
_entity.pdbx_description
1 polymer ?
#
loop_
_entity_poly.entity_id
_entity_poly.type
_entity_poly.pdbx_seq_one_letter_code
_entity_poly.pdbx_strand_id
1 'polypeptide(L)'
;DEPDYKLCWLINHALDMNFEKQDELQLFHSKLDEEQVFSNFSYHDQDALITFRIIRNRSENGYFLDELKNIDFLIHIQGDITTTRINSFMQAVGALEPVRMCVPSDLSRIKNKERLMLW
;
A
#
# COMPACT_ATOMS: atom_id res chain seq x y z
N ASP A 1 10.40 -2.87 8.72
CA ASP A 1 10.17 -3.16 10.15
C ASP A 1 9.30 -4.40 10.36
N GLU A 2 9.37 -5.00 11.55
CA GLU A 2 8.53 -6.14 12.01
C GLU A 2 7.01 -5.92 11.84
N PRO A 3 6.44 -4.72 12.07
CA PRO A 3 5.01 -4.46 11.88
C PRO A 3 4.54 -4.59 10.42
N ASP A 4 5.37 -4.18 9.46
CA ASP A 4 5.02 -4.21 8.04
C ASP A 4 4.90 -5.66 7.55
N TYR A 5 5.86 -6.49 7.94
CA TYR A 5 5.85 -7.93 7.64
C TYR A 5 4.69 -8.64 8.32
N LYS A 6 4.36 -8.29 9.57
CA LYS A 6 3.23 -8.88 10.29
C LYS A 6 1.89 -8.59 9.61
N LEU A 7 1.66 -7.36 9.17
CA LEU A 7 0.44 -7.02 8.44
C LEU A 7 0.35 -7.77 7.11
N CYS A 8 1.44 -7.80 6.34
CA CYS A 8 1.46 -8.53 5.06
C CYS A 8 1.23 -10.03 5.26
N TRP A 9 1.84 -10.63 6.29
CA TRP A 9 1.61 -12.02 6.65
C TRP A 9 0.13 -12.28 6.97
N LEU A 10 -0.52 -11.44 7.77
CA LEU A 10 -1.94 -11.57 8.08
C LEU A 10 -2.83 -11.47 6.84
N ILE A 11 -2.52 -10.52 5.95
CA ILE A 11 -3.22 -10.36 4.67
C ILE A 11 -3.05 -11.61 3.81
N ASN A 12 -1.84 -12.16 3.73
CA ASN A 12 -1.56 -13.37 2.97
C ASN A 12 -2.42 -14.54 3.44
N HIS A 13 -2.47 -14.79 4.76
CA HIS A 13 -3.27 -15.88 5.33
C HIS A 13 -4.78 -15.69 5.17
N ALA A 14 -5.27 -14.45 5.25
CA ALA A 14 -6.70 -14.19 5.18
C ALA A 14 -7.27 -14.24 3.75
N LEU A 15 -6.44 -13.93 2.75
CA LEU A 15 -6.86 -13.75 1.37
C LEU A 15 -6.27 -14.78 0.40
N ASP A 16 -5.41 -15.69 0.88
CA ASP A 16 -4.62 -16.61 0.05
C ASP A 16 -3.86 -15.86 -1.06
N MET A 17 -3.29 -14.71 -0.69
CA MET A 17 -2.45 -13.89 -1.55
C MET A 17 -1.01 -14.03 -1.07
N ASN A 18 -0.04 -14.10 -1.98
CA ASN A 18 1.37 -14.18 -1.60
C ASN A 18 2.05 -12.82 -1.83
N PHE A 19 1.76 -11.83 -0.98
CA PHE A 19 2.49 -10.56 -1.01
C PHE A 19 3.95 -10.80 -0.62
N GLU A 20 4.85 -10.44 -1.53
CA GLU A 20 6.30 -10.57 -1.36
C GLU A 20 6.93 -9.20 -1.16
N LYS A 21 7.90 -9.12 -0.24
CA LYS A 21 8.69 -7.90 -0.04
C LYS A 21 9.41 -7.53 -1.33
N GLN A 22 9.32 -6.26 -1.69
CA GLN A 22 10.01 -5.68 -2.84
C GLN A 22 11.12 -4.74 -2.36
N ASP A 23 11.89 -4.22 -3.32
CA ASP A 23 12.81 -3.12 -3.08
C ASP A 23 12.10 -1.93 -2.42
N GLU A 24 12.82 -1.27 -1.52
CA GLU A 24 12.33 -0.10 -0.81
C GLU A 24 12.01 1.03 -1.81
N LEU A 25 10.85 1.68 -1.65
CA LEU A 25 10.53 2.85 -2.45
C LEU A 25 11.33 4.04 -1.91
N GLN A 26 12.15 4.63 -2.78
CA GLN A 26 12.97 5.78 -2.45
C GLN A 26 12.32 7.07 -2.96
N LEU A 27 12.18 8.06 -2.09
CA LEU A 27 11.72 9.39 -2.43
C LEU A 27 12.68 10.43 -1.88
N PHE A 28 13.13 11.34 -2.75
CA PHE A 28 13.94 12.46 -2.31
C PHE A 28 13.07 13.60 -1.79
N HIS A 29 13.28 14.00 -0.54
CA HIS A 29 12.57 15.11 0.07
C HIS A 29 13.37 16.41 -0.07
N SER A 30 13.09 17.16 -1.13
CA SER A 30 13.86 18.35 -1.53
C SER A 30 14.00 19.45 -0.46
N LYS A 31 13.06 19.57 0.49
CA LYS A 31 13.16 20.57 1.57
C LYS A 31 14.02 20.12 2.76
N LEU A 32 14.17 18.82 2.95
CA LEU A 32 14.97 18.24 4.04
C LEU A 32 16.35 17.82 3.54
N ASP A 33 16.55 17.76 2.23
CA ASP A 33 17.79 17.29 1.58
C ASP A 33 18.13 15.85 1.98
N GLU A 34 17.10 15.01 2.07
CA GLU A 34 17.20 13.64 2.59
C GLU A 34 16.42 12.65 1.71
N GLU A 35 16.93 11.41 1.65
CA GLU A 35 16.21 10.28 1.08
C GLU A 35 15.27 9.65 2.12
N GLN A 36 14.04 9.41 1.69
CA GLN A 36 13.03 8.69 2.46
C GLN A 36 12.84 7.31 1.84
N VAL A 37 12.84 6.28 2.69
CA VAL A 37 12.63 4.89 2.29
C VAL A 37 11.31 4.35 2.84
N PHE A 38 10.57 3.64 1.99
CA PHE A 38 9.26 3.10 2.35
C PHE A 38 9.15 1.63 1.97
N SER A 39 8.76 0.82 2.97
CA SER A 39 8.46 -0.60 2.78
C SER A 39 7.39 -0.80 1.72
N ASN A 40 7.68 -1.65 0.74
CA ASN A 40 6.74 -2.04 -0.31
C ASN A 40 6.69 -3.56 -0.44
N PHE A 41 5.48 -4.07 -0.63
CA PHE A 41 5.20 -5.48 -0.88
C PHE A 41 4.28 -5.57 -2.10
N SER A 42 4.43 -6.60 -2.91
CA SER A 42 3.57 -6.79 -4.08
C SER A 42 3.09 -8.22 -4.22
N TYR A 43 1.88 -8.34 -4.76
CA TYR A 43 1.31 -9.60 -5.24
C TYR A 43 0.83 -9.38 -6.67
N HIS A 44 1.18 -10.30 -7.55
CA HIS A 44 0.79 -10.26 -8.96
C HIS A 44 -0.15 -11.43 -9.27
N ASP A 45 -1.40 -11.10 -9.59
CA ASP A 45 -2.37 -12.05 -10.13
C ASP A 45 -2.14 -12.16 -11.64
N GLN A 46 -1.45 -13.22 -12.05
CA GLN A 46 -1.09 -13.48 -13.45
C GLN A 46 -2.33 -13.71 -14.32
N ASP A 47 -3.35 -14.37 -13.78
CA ASP A 47 -4.55 -14.73 -14.55
C ASP A 47 -5.40 -13.49 -14.84
N ALA A 48 -5.54 -12.61 -13.85
CA ALA A 48 -6.29 -11.37 -14.00
C ALA A 48 -5.47 -10.19 -14.53
N LEU A 49 -4.14 -10.33 -14.65
CA LEU A 49 -3.20 -9.25 -14.96
C LEU A 49 -3.33 -8.06 -13.99
N ILE A 50 -3.55 -8.34 -12.71
CA ILE A 50 -3.70 -7.33 -11.66
C ILE A 50 -2.50 -7.37 -10.73
N THR A 51 -1.98 -6.19 -10.39
CA THR A 51 -0.93 -6.04 -9.39
C THR A 51 -1.47 -5.31 -8.17
N PHE A 52 -1.31 -5.93 -7.01
CA PHE A 52 -1.58 -5.33 -5.71
C PHE A 52 -0.26 -4.93 -5.06
N ARG A 53 -0.23 -3.76 -4.44
CA ARG A 53 0.91 -3.28 -3.66
C ARG A 53 0.46 -2.81 -2.28
N ILE A 54 1.23 -3.15 -1.25
CA ILE A 54 1.08 -2.64 0.11
C ILE A 54 2.30 -1.77 0.38
N ILE A 55 2.08 -0.48 0.58
CA ILE A 55 3.12 0.52 0.79
C ILE A 55 2.96 1.08 2.19
N ARG A 56 4.02 1.03 3.00
CA ARG A 56 4.04 1.73 4.28
C ARG A 56 4.04 3.23 4.00
N ASN A 57 3.07 3.95 4.55
CA ASN A 57 2.95 5.38 4.27
C ASN A 57 3.94 6.21 5.07
N ARG A 58 4.43 5.72 6.22
CA ARG A 58 5.33 6.45 7.12
C ARG A 58 6.76 5.93 7.04
N SER A 59 7.71 6.86 6.99
CA SER A 59 9.15 6.64 7.19
C SER A 59 9.63 7.39 8.43
N GLU A 60 10.93 7.33 8.74
CA GLU A 60 11.53 8.11 9.83
C GLU A 60 11.31 9.62 9.62
N ASN A 61 11.47 10.11 8.37
CA ASN A 61 11.54 11.53 8.05
C ASN A 61 10.37 12.05 7.19
N GLY A 62 9.23 11.34 7.15
CA GLY A 62 8.00 11.84 6.51
C GLY A 62 7.08 10.75 5.97
N TYR A 63 6.24 11.11 4.99
CA TYR A 63 5.24 10.21 4.41
C TYR A 63 5.40 10.01 2.90
N PHE A 64 5.00 8.82 2.44
CA PHE A 64 4.94 8.51 1.02
C PHE A 64 3.86 9.36 0.35
N LEU A 65 2.69 9.50 0.99
CA LEU A 65 1.64 10.46 0.65
C LEU A 65 1.26 11.27 1.90
N ASP A 66 1.77 12.49 2.01
CA ASP A 66 1.54 13.41 3.13
C ASP A 66 0.05 13.77 3.32
N GLU A 67 -0.73 13.78 2.25
CA GLU A 67 -2.18 14.01 2.27
C GLU A 67 -2.93 12.94 3.06
N LEU A 68 -2.32 11.75 3.19
CA LEU A 68 -2.87 10.59 3.90
C LEU A 68 -2.08 10.28 5.17
N LYS A 69 -1.45 11.27 5.83
CA LYS A 69 -0.62 11.09 7.04
C LYS A 69 -1.26 10.32 8.21
N ASN A 70 -2.59 10.20 8.25
CA ASN A 70 -3.32 9.44 9.27
C ASN A 70 -3.51 7.96 8.89
N ILE A 71 -2.98 7.54 7.74
CA ILE A 71 -3.05 6.18 7.21
C ILE A 71 -1.67 5.55 7.32
N ASP A 72 -1.58 4.38 7.94
CA ASP A 72 -0.33 3.66 8.15
C ASP A 72 0.16 2.95 6.88
N PHE A 73 -0.78 2.36 6.12
CA PHE A 73 -0.50 1.59 4.92
C PHE A 73 -1.42 1.99 3.77
N LEU A 74 -0.86 2.08 2.58
CA LEU A 74 -1.56 2.32 1.34
C LEU A 74 -1.70 1.01 0.57
N ILE A 75 -2.87 0.78 0.01
CA ILE A 75 -3.11 -0.34 -0.90
C ILE A 75 -3.31 0.25 -2.29
N HIS A 76 -2.39 -0.07 -3.18
CA HIS A 76 -2.45 0.34 -4.58
C HIS A 76 -2.78 -0.86 -5.45
N ILE A 77 -3.81 -0.73 -6.28
CA ILE A 77 -4.28 -1.80 -7.16
C ILE A 77 -4.19 -1.28 -8.60
N GLN A 78 -3.47 -2.01 -9.43
CA GLN A 78 -3.25 -1.68 -10.84
C GLN A 78 -3.71 -2.83 -11.73
N GLY A 79 -4.51 -2.51 -12.74
CA GLY A 79 -5.09 -3.48 -13.67
C GLY A 79 -6.59 -3.24 -13.84
N ASP A 80 -7.22 -4.05 -14.70
CA ASP A 80 -8.67 -4.03 -14.86
C ASP A 80 -9.32 -4.85 -13.74
N ILE A 81 -9.86 -4.15 -12.73
CA ILE A 81 -10.44 -4.77 -11.54
C ILE A 81 -11.86 -4.24 -11.29
N THR A 82 -12.77 -5.16 -10.97
CA THR A 82 -14.16 -4.80 -10.65
C THR A 82 -14.27 -4.20 -9.26
N THR A 83 -15.20 -3.26 -9.09
CA THR A 83 -15.54 -2.68 -7.78
C THR A 83 -15.92 -3.76 -6.76
N THR A 84 -16.58 -4.83 -7.18
CA THR A 84 -16.92 -5.96 -6.31
C THR A 84 -15.67 -6.61 -5.73
N ARG A 85 -14.66 -6.88 -6.56
CA ARG A 85 -13.40 -7.49 -6.11
C ARG A 85 -12.61 -6.56 -5.18
N ILE A 86 -12.61 -5.25 -5.47
CA ILE A 86 -12.03 -4.24 -4.56
C ILE A 86 -12.73 -4.28 -3.20
N ASN A 87 -14.07 -4.25 -3.18
CA ASN A 87 -14.85 -4.25 -1.95
C ASN A 87 -14.63 -5.53 -1.13
N SER A 88 -14.59 -6.69 -1.77
CA SER A 88 -14.31 -7.96 -1.09
C SER A 88 -12.91 -7.97 -0.47
N PHE A 89 -11.90 -7.48 -1.19
CA PHE A 89 -10.55 -7.35 -0.67
C PHE A 89 -10.51 -6.40 0.54
N MET A 90 -11.12 -5.22 0.44
CA MET A 90 -11.17 -4.24 1.53
C MET A 90 -11.90 -4.77 2.77
N GLN A 91 -12.99 -5.51 2.57
CA GLN A 91 -13.75 -6.11 3.67
C GLN A 91 -12.92 -7.15 4.42
N ALA A 92 -12.18 -8.00 3.70
CA ALA A 92 -11.31 -9.00 4.30
C ALA A 92 -10.15 -8.35 5.07
N VAL A 93 -9.46 -7.37 4.48
CA VAL A 93 -8.39 -6.63 5.16
C VAL A 93 -8.92 -5.88 6.38
N GLY A 94 -10.08 -5.22 6.26
CA GLY A 94 -10.71 -4.48 7.36
C GLY A 94 -11.20 -5.36 8.52
N ALA A 95 -11.33 -6.67 8.32
CA ALA A 95 -11.72 -7.63 9.36
C ALA A 95 -10.53 -8.18 10.16
N LEU A 96 -9.28 -7.90 9.76
CA LEU A 96 -8.08 -8.31 10.48
C LEU A 96 -8.00 -7.54 11.81
N GLU A 97 -7.72 -8.25 12.91
CA GLU A 97 -7.65 -7.68 14.26
C GLU A 97 -6.79 -6.40 14.39
N PRO A 98 -5.59 -6.29 13.81
CA PRO A 98 -4.80 -5.06 13.92
C PRO A 98 -5.28 -3.92 13.01
N VAL A 99 -6.23 -4.16 12.10
CA VAL A 99 -6.72 -3.17 11.13
C VAL A 99 -7.88 -2.40 11.74
N ARG A 100 -7.62 -1.15 12.13
CA ARG A 100 -8.66 -0.25 12.67
C ARG A 100 -9.64 0.24 11.62
N MET A 101 -9.18 0.46 10.39
CA MET A 101 -9.99 0.94 9.27
C MET A 101 -9.38 0.57 7.92
N CYS A 102 -10.22 0.25 6.94
CA CYS A 102 -9.87 0.12 5.53
C CYS A 102 -10.87 0.92 4.72
N VAL A 103 -10.42 2.00 4.06
CA VAL A 103 -11.30 2.97 3.39
C VAL A 103 -10.82 3.26 1.97
N PRO A 104 -11.73 3.55 1.03
CA PRO A 104 -11.34 3.87 -0.32
C PRO A 104 -10.70 5.27 -0.34
N SER A 105 -9.74 5.48 -1.23
CA SER A 105 -9.09 6.77 -1.43
C SER A 105 -9.46 7.36 -2.78
N ASP A 106 -9.72 8.67 -2.80
CA ASP A 106 -10.00 9.42 -4.02
C ASP A 106 -8.70 10.05 -4.54
N LEU A 107 -8.17 9.48 -5.63
CA LEU A 107 -6.93 9.94 -6.27
C LEU A 107 -6.99 11.40 -6.73
N SER A 108 -8.17 11.98 -6.95
CA SER A 108 -8.30 13.39 -7.34
C SER A 108 -7.89 14.35 -6.23
N ARG A 109 -7.89 13.89 -4.98
CA ARG A 109 -7.58 14.67 -3.77
C ARG A 109 -6.13 14.54 -3.31
N ILE A 110 -5.36 13.67 -3.96
CA ILE A 110 -3.94 13.43 -3.66
C ILE A 110 -3.11 14.25 -4.65
N LYS A 111 -2.33 15.20 -4.15
CA LYS A 111 -1.51 16.06 -5.00
C LYS A 111 -0.31 15.27 -5.52
N ASN A 112 0.36 14.54 -4.64
CA ASN A 112 1.57 13.76 -4.98
C ASN A 112 1.26 12.35 -5.53
N LYS A 113 0.15 12.20 -6.27
CA LYS A 113 -0.30 10.88 -6.77
C LYS A 113 0.65 10.28 -7.80
N GLU A 114 1.53 11.08 -8.41
CA GLU A 114 2.57 10.63 -9.33
C GLU A 114 3.61 9.71 -8.70
N ARG A 115 3.75 9.76 -7.37
CA ARG A 115 4.54 8.77 -6.62
C ARG A 115 3.97 7.35 -6.77
N LEU A 116 2.68 7.24 -7.05
CA LEU A 116 2.00 6.00 -7.44
C LEU A 116 2.16 5.74 -8.95
N MET A 117 3.30 6.06 -9.56
CA MET A 117 3.64 5.65 -10.93
C MET A 117 5.11 5.18 -11.02
N LEU A 118 5.76 4.93 -9.87
CA LEU A 118 7.19 4.63 -9.74
C LEU A 118 7.54 3.16 -10.04
N TRP A 119 6.96 2.56 -11.08
CA TRP A 119 7.14 1.14 -11.42
C TRP A 119 7.23 0.88 -12.91
#